data_AF-A0AA39MPK8-F1
#
_entry.id   AF-A0AA39MPK8-F1
#
_cell.length_a   1.000
_cell.length_b   1.000
_cell.length_c   1.000
_cell.angle_alpha   90.00
_cell.angle_beta   90.00
_cell.angle_gamma   90.00
#
_symmetry.space_group_name_H-M   'P 1'
#
loop_
_entity.id
_entity.type
_entity.pdbx_description
1 polymer ?
#
loop_
_entity_poly.entity_id
_entity_poly.type
_entity_poly.pdbx_seq_one_letter_code
_entity_poly.pdbx_strand_id
1 'polypeptide(L)'
;MPDGPLHTRPIGEDDTGILARFYKHLRAIDAIHPSQRLPLSPGMFDVLSEMQNRVSSNPVDKVAGLAFPLLSTMIPAYHESESLEDAWTALVDVMSVGNRGELFFWYPEPGDACHKWRPSWDQVMNKALPANEISDMIVRRDDETDVDWYEGPCVGKGFVRGLTVRGGEMVDRCGELMVKDADGIEHTFNIIAHHGYPIPEDTYTLVGMEPLLRFPWVRTQYWVIGRRLSDEKFEKVSVFEMDDREEVLRLNALGITEKRRNILI
;
A
#
# COMPACT_ATOMS: atom_id res chain seq x y z
N MET A 1 -11.21 0.62 -33.54
CA MET A 1 -12.63 0.76 -33.90
C MET A 1 -13.10 2.09 -33.32
N PRO A 2 -13.63 3.05 -34.12
CA PRO A 2 -13.95 4.40 -33.64
C PRO A 2 -15.34 4.51 -32.98
N ASP A 3 -16.16 3.46 -33.00
CA ASP A 3 -17.53 3.48 -32.47
C ASP A 3 -17.64 2.80 -31.09
N GLY A 4 -16.73 3.15 -30.18
CA GLY A 4 -16.82 2.76 -28.78
C GLY A 4 -17.82 3.65 -28.01
N PRO A 5 -18.41 3.16 -26.90
CA PRO A 5 -19.37 3.91 -26.07
C PRO A 5 -18.81 5.22 -25.47
N LEU A 6 -17.50 5.45 -25.60
CA LEU A 6 -16.79 6.67 -25.22
C LEU A 6 -16.92 7.82 -26.24
N HIS A 7 -17.39 7.53 -27.46
CA HIS A 7 -17.46 8.51 -28.57
C HIS A 7 -18.89 8.86 -28.98
N THR A 8 -19.89 8.30 -28.32
CA THR A 8 -21.30 8.59 -28.60
C THR A 8 -21.67 9.96 -28.02
N ARG A 9 -22.15 10.89 -28.87
CA ARG A 9 -22.70 12.16 -28.38
C ARG A 9 -23.99 11.87 -27.60
N PRO A 10 -24.25 12.58 -26.48
CA PRO A 10 -25.47 12.39 -25.71
C PRO A 10 -26.69 12.63 -26.61
N ILE A 11 -27.57 11.64 -26.73
CA ILE A 11 -28.86 11.81 -27.39
C ILE A 11 -29.87 12.11 -26.29
N GLY A 12 -30.24 13.40 -26.18
CA GLY A 12 -31.31 13.88 -25.31
C GLY A 12 -30.82 14.80 -24.18
N GLU A 13 -31.54 15.90 -23.97
CA GLU A 13 -31.44 16.70 -22.74
C GLU A 13 -31.86 15.81 -21.57
N ASP A 14 -30.90 15.49 -20.71
CA ASP A 14 -31.12 14.74 -19.47
C ASP A 14 -31.60 15.72 -18.38
N ASP A 15 -32.91 15.82 -18.20
CA ASP A 15 -33.56 16.63 -17.17
C ASP A 15 -33.17 16.22 -15.73
N THR A 16 -32.52 15.05 -15.55
CA THR A 16 -32.14 14.52 -14.24
C THR A 16 -30.66 14.68 -13.88
N GLY A 17 -29.80 15.10 -14.81
CA GLY A 17 -28.35 15.24 -14.60
C GLY A 17 -27.59 13.92 -14.32
N ILE A 18 -28.26 12.77 -14.44
CA ILE A 18 -27.73 11.43 -14.19
C ILE A 18 -26.73 11.02 -15.28
N LEU A 19 -27.01 11.30 -16.56
CA LEU A 19 -26.09 11.05 -17.66
C LEU A 19 -24.83 11.91 -17.49
N ALA A 20 -24.99 13.19 -17.16
CA ALA A 20 -23.85 14.08 -16.93
C ALA A 20 -22.97 13.57 -15.79
N ARG A 21 -23.58 13.11 -14.69
CA ARG A 21 -22.87 12.47 -13.58
C ARG A 21 -22.22 11.15 -13.99
N PHE A 22 -22.92 10.29 -14.73
CA PHE A 22 -22.40 9.01 -15.22
C PHE A 22 -21.16 9.20 -16.10
N TYR A 23 -21.23 10.08 -17.11
CA TYR A 23 -20.09 10.38 -17.98
C TYR A 23 -18.95 11.08 -17.22
N LYS A 24 -19.23 11.87 -16.18
CA LYS A 24 -18.19 12.40 -15.28
C LYS A 24 -17.46 11.28 -14.54
N HIS A 25 -18.18 10.29 -14.00
CA HIS A 25 -17.56 9.14 -13.32
C HIS A 25 -16.83 8.23 -14.33
N LEU A 26 -17.39 8.02 -15.52
CA LEU A 26 -16.77 7.23 -16.58
C LEU A 26 -15.45 7.86 -17.06
N ARG A 27 -15.41 9.19 -17.21
CA ARG A 27 -14.18 9.92 -17.54
C ARG A 27 -13.16 9.94 -16.40
N ALA A 28 -13.62 9.91 -15.14
CA ALA A 28 -12.71 9.72 -14.01
C ALA A 28 -12.03 8.35 -14.10
N ILE A 29 -12.77 7.30 -14.47
CA ILE A 29 -12.22 5.95 -14.72
C ILE A 29 -11.25 5.94 -15.91
N ASP A 30 -11.54 6.65 -17.00
CA ASP A 30 -10.59 6.80 -18.12
C ASP A 30 -9.34 7.61 -17.75
N ALA A 31 -9.45 8.62 -16.88
CA ALA A 31 -8.30 9.39 -16.39
C ALA A 31 -7.36 8.57 -15.49
N ILE A 32 -7.92 7.52 -14.88
CA ILE A 32 -7.21 6.52 -14.08
C ILE A 32 -6.46 5.52 -15.00
N HIS A 33 -6.83 5.40 -16.28
CA HIS A 33 -6.10 4.66 -17.30
C HIS A 33 -5.52 5.60 -18.37
N PRO A 34 -4.39 6.28 -18.12
CA PRO A 34 -3.68 6.99 -19.19
C PRO A 34 -3.12 5.95 -20.16
N SER A 35 -3.84 5.74 -21.27
CA SER A 35 -3.31 5.09 -22.45
C SER A 35 -2.00 5.78 -22.85
N GLN A 36 -0.94 4.97 -22.98
CA GLN A 36 0.44 5.34 -23.35
C GLN A 36 1.40 5.68 -22.18
N ARG A 37 1.61 4.74 -21.25
CA ARG A 37 2.93 4.36 -20.68
C ARG A 37 2.76 3.21 -19.68
N LEU A 38 2.94 1.97 -20.15
CA LEU A 38 2.82 0.70 -19.37
C LEU A 38 1.42 0.52 -18.71
N PRO A 39 0.96 -0.71 -18.39
CA PRO A 39 -0.35 -0.91 -17.79
C PRO A 39 -0.27 -0.53 -16.31
N LEU A 40 -0.19 0.77 -16.03
CA LEU A 40 -0.27 1.30 -14.69
C LEU A 40 -1.73 1.17 -14.26
N SER A 41 -1.95 0.31 -13.28
CA SER A 41 -3.23 0.16 -12.59
C SER A 41 -3.76 1.54 -12.19
N PRO A 42 -5.07 1.78 -12.19
CA PRO A 42 -5.66 2.64 -11.15
C PRO A 42 -4.90 2.40 -9.86
N GLY A 43 -4.24 3.41 -9.28
CA GLY A 43 -3.58 3.13 -8.02
C GLY A 43 -4.66 2.65 -7.04
N MET A 44 -4.35 1.58 -6.32
CA MET A 44 -5.34 0.81 -5.57
C MET A 44 -6.12 1.68 -4.57
N PHE A 45 -5.47 2.65 -3.93
CA PHE A 45 -6.10 3.48 -2.91
C PHE A 45 -7.13 4.48 -3.47
N ASP A 46 -6.98 4.97 -4.71
CA ASP A 46 -8.06 5.74 -5.36
C ASP A 46 -9.30 4.90 -5.59
N VAL A 47 -9.13 3.65 -6.04
CA VAL A 47 -10.25 2.71 -6.21
C VAL A 47 -10.96 2.44 -4.89
N LEU A 48 -10.18 2.22 -3.83
CA LEU A 48 -10.70 2.00 -2.48
C LEU A 48 -11.41 3.26 -1.95
N SER A 49 -10.87 4.45 -2.20
CA SER A 49 -11.49 5.75 -1.86
C SER A 49 -12.84 5.95 -2.56
N GLU A 50 -12.93 5.60 -3.84
CA GLU A 50 -14.22 5.59 -4.55
C GLU A 50 -15.19 4.57 -3.94
N MET A 51 -14.69 3.41 -3.48
CA MET A 51 -15.51 2.39 -2.83
C MET A 51 -16.05 2.84 -1.46
N GLN A 52 -15.30 3.65 -0.70
CA GLN A 52 -15.78 4.26 0.56
C GLN A 52 -17.11 4.98 0.37
N ASN A 53 -17.25 5.70 -0.75
CA ASN A 53 -18.42 6.52 -1.07
C ASN A 53 -19.59 5.75 -1.73
N ARG A 54 -19.36 4.51 -2.18
CA ARG A 54 -20.41 3.73 -2.84
C ARG A 54 -21.46 3.25 -1.85
N VAL A 55 -22.67 3.04 -2.34
CA VAL A 55 -23.75 2.36 -1.63
C VAL A 55 -24.05 1.08 -2.37
N SER A 56 -24.21 -0.03 -1.65
CA SER A 56 -24.60 -1.33 -2.19
C SER A 56 -25.83 -1.86 -1.46
N SER A 57 -26.62 -2.68 -2.17
CA SER A 57 -27.79 -3.35 -1.57
C SER A 57 -27.34 -4.43 -0.59
N ASN A 58 -26.32 -5.21 -0.95
CA ASN A 58 -25.62 -6.11 -0.05
C ASN A 58 -24.22 -5.55 0.25
N PRO A 59 -23.79 -5.42 1.52
CA PRO A 59 -22.45 -4.95 1.85
C PRO A 59 -21.33 -5.74 1.15
N VAL A 60 -21.49 -7.07 0.96
CA VAL A 60 -20.50 -7.94 0.30
C VAL A 60 -20.27 -7.54 -1.16
N ASP A 61 -21.27 -6.95 -1.83
CA ASP A 61 -21.14 -6.48 -3.22
C ASP A 61 -20.06 -5.41 -3.37
N LYS A 62 -19.77 -4.63 -2.31
CA LYS A 62 -18.65 -3.67 -2.34
C LYS A 62 -17.32 -4.39 -2.54
N VAL A 63 -17.11 -5.47 -1.80
CA VAL A 63 -15.89 -6.28 -1.89
C VAL A 63 -15.84 -6.98 -3.24
N ALA A 64 -16.93 -7.65 -3.65
CA ALA A 64 -17.00 -8.32 -4.94
C ALA A 64 -16.74 -7.37 -6.11
N GLY A 65 -17.24 -6.13 -6.02
CA GLY A 65 -17.03 -5.08 -7.02
C GLY A 65 -15.59 -4.59 -7.16
N LEU A 66 -14.68 -4.94 -6.22
CA LEU A 66 -13.26 -4.61 -6.27
C LEU A 66 -12.41 -5.64 -7.03
N ALA A 67 -12.92 -6.85 -7.29
CA ALA A 67 -12.14 -7.92 -7.91
C ALA A 67 -11.48 -7.51 -9.25
N PHE A 68 -12.22 -6.82 -10.11
CA PHE A 68 -11.68 -6.37 -11.39
C PHE A 68 -10.78 -5.12 -11.26
N PRO A 69 -11.20 -4.04 -10.56
CA PRO A 69 -10.35 -2.87 -10.35
C PRO A 69 -9.02 -3.15 -9.64
N LEU A 70 -8.99 -4.15 -8.74
CA LEU A 70 -7.79 -4.55 -8.01
C LEU A 70 -6.99 -5.67 -8.70
N LEU A 71 -7.27 -5.89 -9.99
CA LEU A 71 -6.53 -6.81 -10.87
C LEU A 71 -6.37 -8.21 -10.26
N SER A 72 -7.44 -8.73 -9.65
CA SER A 72 -7.44 -10.07 -9.08
C SER A 72 -7.19 -11.12 -10.15
N THR A 73 -6.35 -12.11 -9.84
CA THR A 73 -6.01 -13.21 -10.75
C THR A 73 -7.19 -14.16 -10.99
N MET A 74 -8.11 -14.21 -10.01
CA MET A 74 -9.38 -14.90 -10.08
C MET A 74 -10.44 -14.13 -9.30
N ILE A 75 -11.71 -14.42 -9.56
CA ILE A 75 -12.82 -13.88 -8.78
C ILE A 75 -13.09 -14.87 -7.63
N PRO A 76 -12.94 -14.46 -6.36
CA PRO A 76 -13.31 -15.31 -5.24
C PRO A 76 -14.78 -15.74 -5.31
N ALA A 77 -15.09 -16.89 -4.71
CA ALA A 77 -16.48 -17.19 -4.41
C ALA A 77 -16.95 -16.22 -3.32
N TYR A 78 -18.13 -15.63 -3.52
CA TYR A 78 -18.75 -14.74 -2.54
C TYR A 78 -20.11 -15.30 -2.17
N HIS A 79 -20.41 -15.33 -0.87
CA HIS A 79 -21.69 -15.72 -0.33
C HIS A 79 -22.29 -14.57 0.48
N GLU A 80 -23.60 -14.35 0.35
CA GLU A 80 -24.27 -13.25 1.06
C GLU A 80 -24.18 -13.35 2.60
N SER A 81 -23.91 -14.56 3.11
CA SER A 81 -23.77 -14.86 4.54
C SER A 81 -22.34 -14.68 5.07
N GLU A 82 -21.35 -14.45 4.21
CA GLU A 82 -19.96 -14.25 4.64
C GLU A 82 -19.77 -12.91 5.33
N SER A 83 -18.79 -12.84 6.24
CA SER A 83 -18.41 -11.57 6.81
C SER A 83 -17.66 -10.73 5.77
N LEU A 84 -17.74 -9.40 5.91
CA LEU A 84 -17.01 -8.48 5.03
C LEU A 84 -15.49 -8.66 5.13
N GLU A 85 -14.99 -9.03 6.32
CA GLU A 85 -13.56 -9.27 6.52
C GLU A 85 -13.11 -10.57 5.84
N ASP A 86 -13.94 -11.62 5.85
CA ASP A 86 -13.64 -12.88 5.16
C ASP A 86 -13.65 -12.67 3.64
N ALA A 87 -14.64 -11.95 3.11
CA ALA A 87 -14.70 -11.58 1.70
C ALA A 87 -13.49 -10.71 1.31
N TRP A 88 -13.11 -9.74 2.14
CA TRP A 88 -11.92 -8.89 1.91
C TRP A 88 -10.64 -9.71 1.94
N THR A 89 -10.52 -10.65 2.87
CA THR A 89 -9.39 -11.57 2.97
C THR A 89 -9.28 -12.43 1.71
N ALA A 90 -10.38 -13.05 1.28
CA ALA A 90 -10.40 -13.84 0.05
C ALA A 90 -10.02 -13.02 -1.19
N LEU A 91 -10.43 -11.74 -1.23
CA LEU A 91 -10.02 -10.82 -2.30
C LEU A 91 -8.53 -10.49 -2.26
N VAL A 92 -7.96 -10.18 -1.09
CA VAL A 92 -6.53 -9.87 -0.92
C VAL A 92 -5.65 -11.07 -1.27
N ASP A 93 -6.10 -12.28 -0.96
CA ASP A 93 -5.36 -13.50 -1.29
C ASP A 93 -5.11 -13.65 -2.80
N VAL A 94 -6.10 -13.24 -3.61
CA VAL A 94 -6.06 -13.36 -5.07
C VAL A 94 -5.78 -12.05 -5.80
N MET A 95 -5.68 -10.92 -5.10
CA MET A 95 -5.35 -9.64 -5.74
C MET A 95 -3.92 -9.66 -6.29
N SER A 96 -3.65 -8.74 -7.23
CA SER A 96 -2.33 -8.63 -7.82
C SER A 96 -1.24 -8.50 -6.75
N VAL A 97 -0.10 -9.14 -7.00
CA VAL A 97 1.05 -9.11 -6.08
C VAL A 97 1.57 -7.69 -5.83
N GLY A 98 1.37 -6.78 -6.81
CA GLY A 98 1.69 -5.36 -6.68
C GLY A 98 0.76 -4.65 -5.69
N ASN A 99 -0.55 -4.84 -5.83
CA ASN A 99 -1.55 -4.26 -4.91
C ASN A 99 -1.32 -4.72 -3.45
N ARG A 100 -0.92 -5.98 -3.24
CA ARG A 100 -0.48 -6.43 -1.91
C ARG A 100 0.77 -5.71 -1.42
N GLY A 101 1.73 -5.46 -2.30
CA GLY A 101 2.89 -4.61 -1.99
C GLY A 101 2.48 -3.20 -1.56
N GLU A 102 1.52 -2.59 -2.25
CA GLU A 102 0.99 -1.27 -1.90
C GLU A 102 0.32 -1.26 -0.52
N LEU A 103 -0.48 -2.29 -0.18
CA LEU A 103 -1.05 -2.45 1.17
C LEU A 103 0.04 -2.54 2.24
N PHE A 104 1.11 -3.27 1.95
CA PHE A 104 2.21 -3.47 2.89
C PHE A 104 3.06 -2.21 3.08
N PHE A 105 3.44 -1.52 2.01
CA PHE A 105 4.39 -0.42 2.04
C PHE A 105 3.77 0.97 2.27
N TRP A 106 2.50 1.19 1.92
CA TRP A 106 1.91 2.53 1.98
C TRP A 106 0.82 2.67 3.03
N TYR A 107 0.07 1.60 3.35
CA TYR A 107 -0.92 1.71 4.42
C TYR A 107 -0.21 1.87 5.77
N PRO A 108 -0.51 2.91 6.57
CA PRO A 108 0.36 3.28 7.68
C PRO A 108 0.14 2.48 8.97
N GLU A 109 -1.08 2.00 9.19
CA GLU A 109 -1.41 1.27 10.42
C GLU A 109 -1.17 -0.24 10.25
N PRO A 110 -0.87 -0.96 11.34
CA PRO A 110 -0.96 -2.40 11.31
C PRO A 110 -2.43 -2.82 11.20
N GLY A 111 -2.67 -3.98 10.61
CA GLY A 111 -4.00 -4.56 10.53
C GLY A 111 -4.60 -4.82 11.91
N ASP A 112 -5.90 -4.55 12.07
CA ASP A 112 -6.63 -4.83 13.32
C ASP A 112 -7.42 -6.14 13.29
N ALA A 113 -7.46 -6.82 12.13
CA ALA A 113 -8.02 -8.15 11.96
C ALA A 113 -6.97 -9.27 12.16
N CYS A 114 -7.11 -10.38 11.45
CA CYS A 114 -6.25 -11.57 11.53
C CYS A 114 -4.83 -11.33 11.05
N HIS A 115 -4.62 -10.42 10.08
CA HIS A 115 -3.30 -10.06 9.59
C HIS A 115 -2.87 -8.67 10.06
N LYS A 116 -1.58 -8.48 10.41
CA LYS A 116 -0.99 -7.20 10.83
C LYS A 116 -0.31 -6.46 9.70
N TRP A 117 0.14 -7.15 8.66
CA TRP A 117 0.87 -6.55 7.54
C TRP A 117 -0.01 -5.72 6.59
N ARG A 118 -1.31 -6.03 6.53
CA ARG A 118 -2.32 -5.38 5.67
C ARG A 118 -3.49 -4.83 6.50
N PRO A 119 -4.22 -3.82 5.99
CA PRO A 119 -5.42 -3.34 6.64
C PRO A 119 -6.58 -4.33 6.57
N SER A 120 -7.47 -4.26 7.56
CA SER A 120 -8.80 -4.87 7.53
C SER A 120 -9.74 -4.14 6.58
N TRP A 121 -10.89 -4.75 6.29
CA TRP A 121 -11.96 -4.10 5.54
C TRP A 121 -12.44 -2.82 6.23
N ASP A 122 -12.60 -2.86 7.56
CA ASP A 122 -13.04 -1.69 8.33
C ASP A 122 -12.03 -0.53 8.23
N GLN A 123 -10.74 -0.84 8.34
CA GLN A 123 -9.65 0.12 8.16
C GLN A 123 -9.65 0.75 6.77
N VAL A 124 -9.84 -0.05 5.72
CA VAL A 124 -9.89 0.46 4.34
C VAL A 124 -11.14 1.31 4.10
N MET A 125 -12.26 1.01 4.76
CA MET A 125 -13.52 1.68 4.49
C MET A 125 -13.75 2.94 5.33
N ASN A 126 -13.14 3.04 6.50
CA ASN A 126 -13.44 4.11 7.47
C ASN A 126 -12.27 5.03 7.80
N LYS A 127 -11.06 4.75 7.31
CA LYS A 127 -9.87 5.58 7.56
C LYS A 127 -9.40 6.28 6.29
N ALA A 128 -8.62 7.35 6.48
CA ALA A 128 -7.93 8.03 5.39
C ALA A 128 -6.97 7.05 4.69
N LEU A 129 -7.06 7.01 3.37
CA LEU A 129 -6.20 6.16 2.54
C LEU A 129 -4.97 6.95 2.07
N PRO A 130 -3.80 6.28 1.92
CA PRO A 130 -2.62 6.90 1.33
C PRO A 130 -2.89 7.46 -0.06
N ALA A 131 -2.08 8.45 -0.46
CA ALA A 131 -2.03 8.85 -1.85
C ALA A 131 -1.49 7.70 -2.70
N ASN A 132 -2.07 7.53 -3.88
CA ASN A 132 -1.59 6.53 -4.82
C ASN A 132 -0.19 6.87 -5.30
N GLU A 133 0.70 5.91 -5.12
CA GLU A 133 1.97 5.88 -5.81
C GLU A 133 1.99 4.65 -6.71
N ILE A 134 3.06 4.41 -7.45
CA ILE A 134 3.22 3.17 -8.21
C ILE A 134 4.28 2.35 -7.49
N SER A 135 3.97 1.09 -7.20
CA SER A 135 4.88 0.20 -6.49
C SER A 135 5.36 -0.93 -7.39
N ASP A 136 6.68 -1.12 -7.42
CA ASP A 136 7.29 -2.36 -7.91
C ASP A 136 7.43 -3.40 -6.77
N MET A 137 6.78 -3.19 -5.62
CA MET A 137 6.83 -4.10 -4.48
C MET A 137 5.89 -5.29 -4.68
N ILE A 138 6.45 -6.50 -4.60
CA ILE A 138 5.72 -7.74 -4.83
C ILE A 138 5.61 -8.50 -3.52
N VAL A 139 4.44 -8.46 -2.90
CA VAL A 139 4.10 -9.38 -1.81
C VAL A 139 3.49 -10.63 -2.44
N ARG A 140 4.08 -11.78 -2.12
CA ARG A 140 3.68 -13.08 -2.65
C ARG A 140 2.97 -13.88 -1.56
N ARG A 141 2.13 -14.80 -2.00
CA ARG A 141 1.46 -15.78 -1.15
C ARG A 141 1.78 -17.17 -1.64
N ASP A 142 1.87 -18.08 -0.70
CA ASP A 142 1.97 -19.50 -0.92
C ASP A 142 0.59 -20.12 -0.64
N ASP A 143 -0.09 -20.57 -1.69
CA ASP A 143 -1.48 -21.06 -1.60
C ASP A 143 -1.59 -22.39 -0.84
N GLU A 144 -0.49 -23.15 -0.71
CA GLU A 144 -0.47 -24.42 0.03
C GLU A 144 -0.33 -24.19 1.54
N THR A 145 0.45 -23.18 1.91
CA THR A 145 0.80 -22.91 3.32
C THR A 145 0.06 -21.73 3.93
N ASP A 146 -0.69 -20.95 3.13
CA ASP A 146 -1.37 -19.72 3.57
C ASP A 146 -0.35 -18.70 4.16
N VAL A 147 0.80 -18.58 3.50
CA VAL A 147 1.89 -17.72 3.97
C VAL A 147 2.15 -16.58 2.99
N ASP A 148 1.96 -15.36 3.46
CA ASP A 148 2.40 -14.15 2.77
C ASP A 148 3.86 -13.82 3.07
N TRP A 149 4.60 -13.39 2.06
CA TRP A 149 6.00 -13.01 2.21
C TRP A 149 6.45 -11.94 1.23
N TYR A 150 7.46 -11.18 1.65
CA TYR A 150 8.17 -10.21 0.84
C TYR A 150 9.68 -10.45 0.93
N GLU A 151 10.37 -10.47 -0.22
CA GLU A 151 11.82 -10.55 -0.28
C GLU A 151 12.41 -9.23 -0.75
N GLY A 152 13.24 -8.62 0.10
CA GLY A 152 13.87 -7.34 -0.20
C GLY A 152 14.87 -6.90 0.87
N PRO A 153 15.39 -5.68 0.74
CA PRO A 153 16.24 -5.01 1.71
C PRO A 153 15.72 -5.11 3.15
N CYS A 154 16.57 -5.55 4.07
CA CYS A 154 16.27 -5.61 5.48
C CYS A 154 17.41 -5.02 6.31
N VAL A 155 17.06 -4.13 7.25
CA VAL A 155 17.95 -3.69 8.33
C VAL A 155 17.44 -4.30 9.63
N GLY A 156 18.30 -5.07 10.30
CA GLY A 156 17.89 -5.85 11.47
C GLY A 156 17.46 -4.99 12.66
N LYS A 157 18.16 -3.88 12.90
CA LYS A 157 17.94 -2.95 14.02
C LYS A 157 18.14 -1.52 13.57
N GLY A 158 17.09 -0.71 13.67
CA GLY A 158 17.16 0.74 13.55
C GLY A 158 16.30 1.40 14.63
N PHE A 159 16.87 2.34 15.36
CA PHE A 159 16.17 3.09 16.39
C PHE A 159 15.47 4.30 15.74
N VAL A 160 14.17 4.39 15.90
CA VAL A 160 13.31 5.43 15.30
C VAL A 160 12.87 6.41 16.39
N ARG A 161 12.98 7.72 16.13
CA ARG A 161 12.49 8.76 17.04
C ARG A 161 11.87 9.96 16.35
N GLY A 162 11.18 10.80 17.13
CA GLY A 162 10.55 12.03 16.63
C GLY A 162 9.17 11.83 15.97
N LEU A 163 8.66 10.60 15.91
CA LEU A 163 7.39 10.25 15.28
C LEU A 163 6.32 9.76 16.29
N THR A 164 6.51 10.00 17.58
CA THR A 164 5.64 9.49 18.67
C THR A 164 4.31 10.22 18.78
N VAL A 165 4.29 11.51 18.47
CA VAL A 165 3.08 12.33 18.56
C VAL A 165 2.17 12.04 17.37
N ARG A 166 0.89 11.76 17.67
CA ARG A 166 -0.16 11.63 16.65
C ARG A 166 -0.26 12.95 15.89
N GLY A 167 -0.02 12.91 14.58
CA GLY A 167 -0.18 14.06 13.69
C GLY A 167 -1.65 14.32 13.37
N GLY A 168 -1.93 15.50 12.82
CA GLY A 168 -3.17 15.71 12.07
C GLY A 168 -3.19 14.80 10.83
N GLU A 169 -4.39 14.48 10.33
CA GLU A 169 -4.53 13.85 9.02
C GLU A 169 -3.87 14.76 7.97
N MET A 170 -3.01 14.19 7.12
CA MET A 170 -2.26 14.90 6.06
C MET A 170 -1.14 15.86 6.51
N VAL A 171 -0.64 15.74 7.74
CA VAL A 171 0.54 16.50 8.17
C VAL A 171 1.77 15.61 8.17
N ASP A 172 2.76 16.00 7.37
CA ASP A 172 4.07 15.34 7.34
C ASP A 172 4.74 15.46 8.71
N ARG A 173 5.23 14.33 9.20
CA ARG A 173 5.98 14.25 10.45
C ARG A 173 7.41 13.84 10.15
N CYS A 174 8.34 14.70 10.55
CA CYS A 174 9.76 14.42 10.44
C CYS A 174 10.26 13.69 11.69
N GLY A 175 11.11 12.70 11.48
CA GLY A 175 11.79 11.97 12.53
C GLY A 175 13.20 11.61 12.12
N GLU A 176 13.82 10.75 12.92
CA GLU A 176 15.17 10.28 12.68
C GLU A 176 15.25 8.77 12.81
N LEU A 177 16.01 8.16 11.89
CA LEU A 177 16.44 6.77 11.94
C LEU A 177 17.91 6.71 12.34
N MET A 178 18.22 6.01 13.42
CA MET A 178 19.58 5.71 13.85
C MET A 178 19.91 4.23 13.63
N VAL A 179 21.01 3.97 12.93
CA VAL A 179 21.53 2.62 12.67
C VAL A 179 23.02 2.55 12.98
N LYS A 180 23.52 1.36 13.28
CA LYS A 180 24.95 1.13 13.49
C LYS A 180 25.55 0.37 12.31
N ASP A 181 26.71 0.80 11.84
CA ASP A 181 27.47 0.08 10.84
C ASP A 181 28.24 -1.12 11.43
N ALA A 182 29.00 -1.81 10.59
CA ALA A 182 29.80 -2.98 10.99
C ALA A 182 30.88 -2.64 12.04
N ASP A 183 31.35 -1.39 12.07
CA ASP A 183 32.33 -0.89 13.05
C ASP A 183 31.64 -0.41 14.34
N GLY A 184 30.31 -0.46 14.41
CA GLY A 184 29.51 -0.01 15.53
C GLY A 184 29.34 1.51 15.60
N ILE A 185 29.72 2.25 14.55
CA ILE A 185 29.53 3.69 14.43
C ILE A 185 28.05 3.95 14.14
N GLU A 186 27.49 4.90 14.87
CA GLU A 186 26.09 5.30 14.72
C GLU A 186 25.94 6.33 13.60
N HIS A 187 24.96 6.08 12.73
CA HIS A 187 24.57 6.95 11.62
C HIS A 187 23.12 7.34 11.80
N THR A 188 22.83 8.64 11.69
CA THR A 188 21.47 9.19 11.75
C THR A 188 21.01 9.61 10.37
N PHE A 189 19.76 9.34 10.02
CA PHE A 189 19.10 9.66 8.74
C PHE A 189 17.77 10.36 9.01
N ASN A 190 17.39 11.32 8.18
CA ASN A 190 16.07 11.94 8.27
C ASN A 190 15.03 11.00 7.64
N ILE A 191 13.84 10.97 8.26
CA ILE A 191 12.71 10.18 7.80
C ILE A 191 11.43 10.99 7.88
N ILE A 192 10.47 10.68 7.01
CA ILE A 192 9.19 11.36 6.92
C ILE A 192 8.06 10.34 6.99
N ALA A 193 7.06 10.60 7.83
CA ALA A 193 5.81 9.87 7.84
C ALA A 193 4.68 10.76 7.32
N HIS A 194 4.18 10.45 6.12
CA HIS A 194 3.06 11.14 5.45
C HIS A 194 1.67 10.76 6.02
N HIS A 195 1.60 10.44 7.31
CA HIS A 195 0.39 9.96 7.97
C HIS A 195 0.35 10.35 9.45
N GLY A 196 -0.87 10.40 10.00
CA GLY A 196 -1.10 10.76 11.42
C GLY A 196 -0.83 9.63 12.42
N TYR A 197 -0.74 8.37 11.97
CA TYR A 197 -0.54 7.22 12.88
C TYR A 197 0.79 7.31 13.65
N PRO A 198 0.78 7.32 14.99
CA PRO A 198 1.98 7.51 15.80
C PRO A 198 2.93 6.31 15.70
N ILE A 199 4.23 6.59 15.65
CA ILE A 199 5.29 5.59 15.66
C ILE A 199 6.07 5.78 16.96
N PRO A 200 5.94 4.85 17.93
CA PRO A 200 6.66 4.92 19.18
C PRO A 200 8.18 4.99 18.99
N GLU A 201 8.86 5.62 19.95
CA GLU A 201 10.31 5.59 20.01
C GLU A 201 10.79 4.21 20.45
N ASP A 202 11.39 3.47 19.53
CA ASP A 202 11.85 2.10 19.77
C ASP A 202 12.85 1.66 18.69
N THR A 203 13.48 0.52 18.92
CA THR A 203 14.27 -0.19 17.91
C THR A 203 13.41 -1.16 17.14
N TYR A 204 13.36 -0.97 15.83
CA TYR A 204 12.57 -1.79 14.90
C TYR A 204 13.47 -2.57 13.96
N THR A 205 12.90 -3.62 13.35
CA THR A 205 13.39 -4.19 12.10
C THR A 205 12.77 -3.42 10.95
N LEU A 206 13.58 -3.08 9.95
CA LEU A 206 13.14 -2.36 8.76
C LEU A 206 13.14 -3.30 7.57
N VAL A 207 12.08 -3.22 6.76
CA VAL A 207 11.92 -3.90 5.47
C VAL A 207 11.71 -2.83 4.42
N GLY A 208 12.66 -2.69 3.52
CA GLY A 208 12.71 -1.61 2.53
C GLY A 208 12.31 -2.07 1.16
N MET A 209 11.91 -1.12 0.34
CA MET A 209 11.82 -1.34 -1.10
C MET A 209 13.18 -1.67 -1.69
N GLU A 210 13.24 -2.48 -2.75
CA GLU A 210 14.50 -2.62 -3.49
C GLU A 210 14.89 -1.24 -4.06
N PRO A 211 16.04 -0.67 -3.69
CA PRO A 211 16.39 0.66 -4.13
C PRO A 211 16.55 0.61 -5.64
N LEU A 212 15.73 1.38 -6.35
CA LEU A 212 15.69 1.44 -7.81
C LEU A 212 16.89 2.24 -8.36
N LEU A 213 18.10 1.93 -7.90
CA LEU A 213 19.37 2.62 -8.19
C LEU A 213 19.73 2.64 -9.69
N ARG A 214 19.04 1.85 -10.52
CA ARG A 214 19.20 1.85 -11.99
C ARG A 214 18.41 2.93 -12.70
N PHE A 215 17.48 3.60 -12.02
CA PHE A 215 16.64 4.62 -12.61
C PHE A 215 17.02 6.01 -12.06
N PRO A 216 17.39 6.98 -12.92
CA PRO A 216 17.83 8.31 -12.49
C PRO A 216 16.73 9.14 -11.80
N TRP A 217 15.51 8.62 -11.69
CA TRP A 217 14.33 9.31 -11.17
C TRP A 217 13.97 8.93 -9.73
N VAL A 218 14.61 7.92 -9.16
CA VAL A 218 14.26 7.43 -7.82
C VAL A 218 14.89 8.37 -6.81
N ARG A 219 14.05 9.23 -6.25
CA ARG A 219 14.42 10.23 -5.26
C ARG A 219 14.27 9.67 -3.84
N THR A 220 13.40 8.68 -3.66
CA THR A 220 12.87 8.31 -2.35
C THR A 220 12.94 6.80 -2.11
N GLN A 221 12.86 6.41 -0.84
CA GLN A 221 12.92 5.03 -0.39
C GLN A 221 11.90 4.81 0.72
N TYR A 222 10.97 3.89 0.50
CA TYR A 222 9.98 3.48 1.50
C TYR A 222 10.49 2.34 2.38
N TRP A 223 10.16 2.43 3.66
CA TRP A 223 10.47 1.43 4.67
C TRP A 223 9.22 1.08 5.47
N VAL A 224 8.98 -0.23 5.62
CA VAL A 224 8.06 -0.76 6.62
C VAL A 224 8.88 -1.06 7.88
N ILE A 225 8.44 -0.52 9.01
CA ILE A 225 8.98 -0.87 10.33
C ILE A 225 8.12 -1.93 10.99
N GLY A 226 8.76 -2.83 11.71
CA GLY A 226 8.07 -3.90 12.40
C GLY A 226 8.92 -4.56 13.47
N ARG A 227 8.32 -5.54 14.13
CA ARG A 227 8.99 -6.40 15.10
C ARG A 227 9.19 -7.78 14.49
N ARG A 228 10.40 -8.30 14.63
CA ARG A 228 10.68 -9.70 14.27
C ARG A 228 10.37 -10.58 15.48
N LEU A 229 9.49 -11.56 15.27
CA LEU A 229 9.13 -12.55 16.27
C LEU A 229 10.18 -13.68 16.30
N SER A 230 10.09 -14.53 17.32
CA SER A 230 11.04 -15.64 17.55
C SER A 230 11.03 -16.71 16.46
N ASP A 231 9.99 -16.77 15.64
CA ASP A 231 9.82 -17.68 14.50
C ASP A 231 10.14 -16.99 13.15
N GLU A 232 10.92 -15.91 13.18
CA GLU A 232 11.34 -15.10 12.03
C GLU A 232 10.23 -14.34 11.31
N LYS A 233 8.99 -14.41 11.81
CA LYS A 233 7.85 -13.64 11.27
C LYS A 233 8.01 -12.15 11.55
N PHE A 234 7.50 -11.35 10.63
CA PHE A 234 7.57 -9.90 10.65
C PHE A 234 6.19 -9.33 10.95
N GLU A 235 6.03 -8.75 12.13
CA GLU A 235 4.85 -8.01 12.54
C GLU A 235 5.02 -6.54 12.19
N LYS A 236 4.23 -6.03 11.24
CA LYS A 236 4.25 -4.63 10.86
C LYS A 236 3.83 -3.73 12.03
N VAL A 237 4.49 -2.59 12.15
CA VAL A 237 4.14 -1.51 13.10
C VAL A 237 3.68 -0.27 12.35
N SER A 238 4.44 0.18 11.34
CA SER A 238 4.09 1.33 10.51
C SER A 238 5.02 1.46 9.31
N VAL A 239 4.97 2.59 8.61
CA VAL A 239 5.79 2.88 7.42
C VAL A 239 6.39 4.28 7.51
N PHE A 240 7.48 4.53 6.78
CA PHE A 240 8.01 5.87 6.56
C PHE A 240 8.77 5.95 5.24
N GLU A 241 9.10 7.16 4.84
CA GLU A 241 9.88 7.50 3.65
C GLU A 241 11.23 8.12 4.04
N MET A 242 12.25 7.83 3.24
CA MET A 242 13.47 8.65 3.12
C MET A 242 13.43 9.34 1.76
N ASP A 243 13.19 10.65 1.74
CA ASP A 243 12.96 11.42 0.51
C ASP A 243 14.25 12.03 -0.09
N ASP A 244 15.35 12.02 0.68
CA ASP A 244 16.66 12.47 0.23
C ASP A 244 17.47 11.32 -0.39
N ARG A 245 17.69 11.41 -1.69
CA ARG A 245 18.49 10.46 -2.47
C ARG A 245 19.91 10.26 -1.92
N GLU A 246 20.58 11.31 -1.45
CA GLU A 246 21.93 11.19 -0.90
C GLU A 246 21.92 10.42 0.42
N GLU A 247 20.85 10.56 1.22
CA GLU A 247 20.66 9.76 2.44
C GLU A 247 20.37 8.30 2.13
N VAL A 248 19.57 8.01 1.11
CA VAL A 248 19.32 6.64 0.63
C VAL A 248 20.62 5.99 0.15
N LEU A 249 21.42 6.71 -0.65
CA LEU A 249 22.72 6.23 -1.12
C LEU A 249 23.69 6.00 0.05
N ARG A 250 23.72 6.92 1.02
CA ARG A 250 24.54 6.80 2.22
C ARG A 250 24.16 5.58 3.05
N LEU A 251 22.87 5.33 3.28
CA LEU A 251 22.39 4.14 4.00
C LEU A 251 22.81 2.85 3.28
N ASN A 252 22.65 2.80 1.96
CA ASN A 252 23.06 1.64 1.16
C ASN A 252 24.58 1.42 1.21
N ALA A 253 25.37 2.50 1.21
CA ALA A 253 26.83 2.43 1.27
C ALA A 253 27.35 1.88 2.62
N LEU A 254 26.55 1.90 3.69
CA LEU A 254 26.92 1.28 4.97
C LEU A 254 27.01 -0.26 4.88
N GLY A 255 26.40 -0.88 3.86
CA GLY A 255 26.42 -2.33 3.69
C GLY A 255 25.69 -3.12 4.79
N ILE A 256 24.85 -2.46 5.59
CA ILE A 256 24.07 -3.07 6.68
C ILE A 256 22.74 -3.68 6.21
N THR A 257 22.37 -3.40 4.97
CA THR A 257 21.14 -3.87 4.36
C THR A 257 21.38 -5.23 3.72
N GLU A 258 20.63 -6.22 4.15
CA GLU A 258 20.68 -7.57 3.59
C GLU A 258 19.39 -7.90 2.86
N LYS A 259 19.49 -8.56 1.71
CA LYS A 259 18.32 -9.11 1.04
C LYS A 259 17.82 -10.31 1.82
N ARG A 260 16.59 -10.25 2.33
CA ARG A 260 15.99 -11.30 3.14
C ARG A 260 14.54 -11.53 2.75
N ARG A 261 14.10 -12.80 2.82
CA ARG A 261 12.69 -13.17 2.76
C ARG A 261 12.06 -12.95 4.14
N ASN A 262 10.99 -12.16 4.18
CA ASN A 262 10.25 -11.83 5.39
C ASN A 262 8.87 -12.49 5.31
N ILE A 263 8.56 -13.37 6.26
CA ILE A 263 7.22 -13.92 6.43
C ILE A 263 6.37 -12.85 7.10
N LEU A 264 5.28 -12.44 6.45
CA LEU A 264 4.42 -11.37 6.93
C LEU A 264 3.29 -11.97 7.75
N ILE A 265 2.99 -11.35 8.90
CA ILE A 265 1.79 -11.68 9.68
C ILE A 265 0.85 -10.51 9.75
#